data_AF-X1UTY9-F1
#
_entry.id   AF-X1UTY9-F1
#
_cell.length_a   1.000
_cell.length_b   1.000
_cell.length_c   1.000
_cell.angle_alpha   90.00
_cell.angle_beta   90.00
_cell.angle_gamma   90.00
#
_symmetry.space_group_name_H-M   'P 1'
#
loop_
_entity.id
_entity.type
_entity.pdbx_description
1 polymer ?
#
loop_
_entity_poly.entity_id
_entity_poly.type
_entity_poly.pdbx_seq_one_letter_code
_entity_poly.pdbx_strand_id
1 'polypeptide(L)' 'MKSLYIDTTNSGISGDMLLASLLSLVSDSNEIIADLKELKHFLKGVSHIELELTKIKRMGVVVNQLKLAIKESKNH' A
#
# COMPACT_ATOMS: atom_id res chain seq x y z
N MET A 1 7.05 -21.71 -7.23
CA MET A 1 6.48 -20.35 -7.11
C MET A 1 7.52 -19.37 -7.64
N LYS A 2 7.17 -18.47 -8.56
CA LYS A 2 8.10 -17.44 -9.05
C LYS A 2 7.80 -16.15 -8.29
N SER A 3 8.79 -15.61 -7.60
CA SER A 3 8.65 -14.39 -6.80
C SER A 3 9.48 -13.27 -7.44
N LEU A 4 8.90 -12.07 -7.50
CA LEU A 4 9.61 -10.85 -7.89
C LEU A 4 9.90 -10.04 -6.63
N TYR A 5 11.18 -9.75 -6.39
CA TYR A 5 11.61 -8.88 -5.30
C TYR A 5 12.00 -7.53 -5.90
N ILE A 6 11.42 -6.46 -5.36
CA ILE A 6 11.68 -5.10 -5.79
C ILE A 6 12.23 -4.34 -4.59
N ASP A 7 13.47 -3.84 -4.72
CA ASP A 7 14.04 -2.91 -3.75
C ASP A 7 13.68 -1.49 -4.17
N THR A 8 12.59 -0.97 -3.61
CA THR A 8 12.08 0.37 -3.92
C THR A 8 13.08 1.47 -3.55
N THR A 9 13.90 1.25 -2.51
CA THR A 9 14.89 2.22 -2.05
C THR A 9 15.99 2.42 -3.08
N ASN A 10 16.55 1.32 -3.60
CA ASN A 10 17.62 1.39 -4.59
C ASN A 10 17.11 1.70 -6.02
N SER A 11 15.80 1.57 -6.25
CA SER A 11 15.16 1.88 -7.52
C SER A 11 14.84 3.36 -7.73
N GLY A 12 14.92 4.18 -6.66
CA GLY A 12 14.41 5.56 -6.69
C GLY A 12 12.89 5.65 -6.83
N ILE A 13 12.15 4.58 -6.49
CA ILE A 13 10.69 4.52 -6.57
C ILE A 13 10.13 4.48 -5.15
N SER A 14 9.14 5.31 -4.86
CA SER A 14 8.46 5.23 -3.56
C SER A 14 7.60 3.98 -3.46
N GLY A 15 7.72 3.23 -2.36
CA GLY A 15 7.01 1.95 -2.18
C GLY A 15 5.49 2.10 -2.12
N ASP A 16 4.99 3.19 -1.52
CA ASP A 16 3.57 3.53 -1.48
C ASP A 16 3.02 3.89 -2.88
N MET A 17 3.79 4.60 -3.70
CA MET A 17 3.43 4.91 -5.09
C MET A 17 3.38 3.64 -5.95
N LEU A 18 4.33 2.72 -5.76
CA LEU A 18 4.31 1.42 -6.43
C LEU A 18 3.07 0.62 -6.01
N LEU A 19 2.78 0.55 -4.72
CA LEU A 19 1.60 -0.13 -4.19
C LEU A 19 0.29 0.46 -4.77
N ALA A 20 0.15 1.78 -4.76
CA ALA A 20 -1.01 2.47 -5.33
C ALA A 20 -1.21 2.15 -6.81
N SER A 21 -0.10 2.13 -7.57
CA SER A 21 -0.11 1.80 -8.99
C SER A 21 -0.56 0.36 -9.22
N LEU A 22 -0.01 -0.60 -8.47
CA LEU A 22 -0.40 -2.02 -8.56
C LEU A 22 -1.87 -2.23 -8.19
N LEU A 23 -2.34 -1.63 -7.09
CA LEU A 23 -3.74 -1.72 -6.67
C LEU A 23 -4.71 -1.11 -7.70
N SER A 24 -4.25 -0.15 -8.52
CA SER A 24 -5.08 0.42 -9.58
C SER A 24 -5.21 -0.45 -10.83
N LEU A 25 -4.32 -1.45 -11.00
CA LEU A 25 -4.29 -2.35 -12.15
C LEU A 25 -5.14 -3.61 -11.94
N VAL A 26 -5.46 -3.95 -10.69
CA VAL A 26 -6.26 -5.12 -10.36
C VAL A 26 -7.75 -4.81 -10.41
N SER A 27 -8.56 -5.82 -10.76
CA SER A 27 -10.01 -5.69 -10.91
C SER A 27 -10.73 -5.51 -9.57
N ASP A 28 -10.29 -6.24 -8.55
CA ASP A 28 -10.79 -6.16 -7.18
C ASP A 28 -9.66 -5.81 -6.23
N SER A 29 -9.41 -4.51 -6.07
CA SER A 29 -8.43 -4.03 -5.10
C SER A 29 -8.93 -4.14 -3.67
N ASN A 30 -10.23 -4.27 -3.42
CA ASN A 30 -10.78 -4.27 -2.06
C ASN A 30 -10.41 -5.54 -1.30
N GLU A 31 -10.45 -6.70 -1.96
CA GLU A 31 -10.01 -7.97 -1.39
C GLU A 31 -8.53 -7.90 -0.99
N ILE A 32 -7.67 -7.42 -1.89
CA ILE A 32 -6.23 -7.26 -1.62
C ILE A 32 -6.00 -6.26 -0.47
N ILE A 33 -6.74 -5.15 -0.43
CA ILE A 33 -6.66 -4.16 0.64
C ILE A 33 -7.04 -4.78 1.99
N ALA A 34 -8.05 -5.65 2.03
CA ALA A 34 -8.42 -6.37 3.25
C ALA A 34 -7.27 -7.27 3.73
N ASP A 35 -6.68 -8.06 2.83
CA ASP A 35 -5.54 -8.93 3.16
C ASP A 35 -4.31 -8.12 3.63
N LEU A 36 -4.03 -6.99 2.99
CA LEU A 36 -2.92 -6.11 3.38
C LEU A 36 -3.09 -5.54 4.79
N LYS A 37 -4.33 -5.29 5.24
CA LYS A 37 -4.61 -4.83 6.62
C LYS A 37 -4.30 -5.90 7.66
N GLU A 38 -4.32 -7.17 7.28
CA GLU A 38 -4.01 -8.29 8.16
C GLU A 38 -2.49 -8.50 8.34
N LEU A 39 -1.65 -7.88 7.50
CA LEU A 39 -0.19 -7.92 7.64
C LEU A 39 0.31 -7.46 9.02
N LYS A 40 -0.45 -6.62 9.73
CA LYS A 40 -0.14 -6.22 11.11
C LYS A 40 0.04 -7.41 12.06
N HIS A 41 -0.62 -8.54 11.79
CA HIS A 41 -0.49 -9.77 12.59
C HIS A 41 0.79 -10.54 12.32
N PHE A 42 1.45 -10.28 11.19
CA PHE A 42 2.65 -10.98 10.74
C PHE A 42 3.91 -10.10 10.85
N LEU A 43 3.75 -8.77 10.79
CA LEU A 43 4.83 -7.80 10.88
C LEU A 43 5.14 -7.46 12.35
N LYS A 44 6.34 -7.85 12.80
CA LYS A 44 6.79 -7.58 14.16
C LYS A 44 6.84 -6.07 14.43
N GLY A 45 6.22 -5.64 15.52
CA GLY A 45 6.24 -4.24 15.97
C GLY A 45 5.22 -3.36 15.24
N VAL A 46 4.41 -3.90 14.33
CA VAL A 46 3.29 -3.16 13.72
C VAL A 46 2.03 -3.44 14.53
N SER A 47 1.40 -2.39 15.06
CA SER A 47 0.17 -2.49 15.86
C SER A 47 -1.09 -2.07 15.11
N HIS A 48 -0.94 -1.32 14.02
CA HIS A 48 -2.05 -0.85 13.21
C HIS A 48 -1.60 -0.59 11.78
N ILE A 49 -2.45 -0.96 10.82
CA ILE A 49 -2.34 -0.60 9.40
C ILE A 49 -3.71 -0.06 8.99
N GLU A 50 -3.75 1.20 8.58
CA GLU A 50 -4.87 1.81 7.87
C GLU A 50 -4.48 1.91 6.40
N LEU A 51 -5.34 1.41 5.52
CA LEU A 51 -5.13 1.45 4.09
C LEU A 51 -6.47 1.69 3.37
N GLU A 52 -6.51 2.73 2.55
CA GLU A 52 -7.68 3.10 1.77
C GLU A 52 -7.25 3.59 0.38
N LEU A 53 -7.87 3.08 -0.67
CA LEU A 53 -7.68 3.55 -2.04
C LEU A 53 -8.97 4.21 -2.50
N THR A 54 -8.92 5.52 -2.76
CA THR A 54 -10.08 6.27 -3.25
C THR A 54 -9.82 6.87 -4.62
N LYS A 55 -10.88 7.07 -5.40
CA LYS A 55 -10.81 7.88 -6.62
C LYS A 55 -11.21 9.30 -6.27
N ILE A 56 -10.34 10.25 -6.55
CA ILE A 56 -10.63 11.67 -6.36
C ILE A 56 -10.60 12.39 -7.70
N LYS A 57 -11.50 13.36 -7.89
CA LYS A 57 -11.51 14.24 -9.07
C LYS A 57 -10.99 15.60 -8.67
N ARG A 58 -9.88 16.04 -9.27
CA ARG A 58 -9.29 17.37 -9.06
C ARG A 58 -9.10 18.06 -10.40
N MET A 59 -9.67 19.25 -10.55
CA MET A 59 -9.54 20.08 -11.77
C MET A 59 -9.85 19.32 -13.08
N GLY A 60 -10.85 18.44 -13.05
CA GLY A 60 -11.24 17.62 -14.20
C GLY A 60 -10.46 16.31 -14.37
N VAL A 61 -9.34 16.11 -13.66
CA VAL A 61 -8.54 14.88 -13.70
C VAL A 61 -8.99 13.92 -12.60
N VAL A 62 -9.20 12.65 -12.94
CA VAL A 62 -9.46 11.57 -11.98
C VAL A 62 -8.15 10.91 -11.63
N VAL A 63 -7.82 10.88 -10.34
CA VAL A 63 -6.60 10.22 -9.83
C VAL A 63 -6.97 9.25 -8.71
N ASN A 64 -6.16 8.21 -8.55
CA ASN A 64 -6.23 7.35 -7.38
C ASN A 64 -5.44 8.00 -6.24
N GLN A 65 -6.03 8.01 -5.05
CA GLN A 65 -5.39 8.44 -3.82
C GLN A 65 -5.26 7.22 -2.90
N LEU A 66 -4.03 6.87 -2.55
CA LEU A 66 -3.75 5.89 -1.50
C LEU A 66 -3.53 6.64 -0.18
N LYS A 67 -4.33 6.30 0.82
CA LYS A 67 -4.08 6.68 2.21
C LYS A 67 -3.48 5.47 2.92
N LEU A 68 -2.27 5.63 3.44
CA LEU A 68 -1.55 4.60 4.19
C LEU A 68 -1.11 5.20 5.53
N ALA A 69 -1.51 4.58 6.64
CA ALA A 69 -1.00 4.90 7.96
C ALA A 69 -0.58 3.61 8.67
N ILE A 70 0.64 3.61 9.21
CA ILE A 70 1.20 2.46 9.93
C ILE A 70 1.59 2.94 11.32
N LYS A 71 1.12 2.24 12.35
CA LYS A 71 1.56 2.47 13.73
C LYS A 71 2.55 1.40 14.13
N GLU A 72 3.81 1.78 14.21
CA GLU A 72 4.91 0.90 14.59
C GLU A 72 5.45 1.27 15.98
N SER A 73 5.72 0.26 16.80
CA SER A 73 6.55 0.40 17.99
C SER A 73 7.99 0.10 17.60
N LYS A 74 8.75 1.14 17.24
CA LYS A 74 10.20 1.03 17.09
C LYS A 74 10.83 1.19 18.47
N ASN A 75 11.36 0.09 19.02
CA ASN A 75 12.47 0.21 19.98
C ASN A 75 13.70 0.51 19.14
N HIS A 76 14.02 1.80 18.97
CA HIS A 76 15.34 2.22 18.52
C HIS A 76 16.34 2.04 19.68
#